data_AF-A0AAV3XQP6-F1
#
_entry.id   AF-A0AAV3XQP6-F1
#
_cell.length_a   1.000
_cell.length_b   1.000
_cell.length_c   1.000
_cell.angle_alpha   90.00
_cell.angle_beta   90.00
_cell.angle_gamma   90.00
#
_symmetry.space_group_name_H-M   'P 1'
#
loop_
_entity.id
_entity.type
_entity.pdbx_description
1 polymer ?
#
loop_
_entity_poly.entity_id
_entity_poly.type
_entity_poly.pdbx_seq_one_letter_code
_entity_poly.pdbx_strand_id
1 'polypeptide(L)'
;MQSLVKECGQIYAYKKICLVCDRPRIVSLDNQQRLHAEGATAIQFADGFSVYAYHDVRLPEKYGKLHPDRWRSEWLLTEENAELRRVLIQRIGDDRICQELEAIELDTWQEYTLLKIDNADIEPIYLLKMICPSTGRIHAWRVPPDMQSAREAITWVNWGIDPDEFSVQT
;
A
#
# COMPACT_ATOMS: atom_id res chain seq x y z
N MET A 1 40.10 -11.23 6.56
CA MET A 1 39.05 -10.20 6.41
C MET A 1 38.94 -9.67 4.98
N GLN A 2 40.05 -9.36 4.29
CA GLN A 2 40.02 -8.91 2.89
C GLN A 2 39.35 -9.88 1.90
N SER A 3 39.59 -11.19 2.04
CA SER A 3 38.93 -12.22 1.21
C SER A 3 37.40 -12.21 1.39
N LEU A 4 36.93 -12.04 2.62
CA LEU A 4 35.50 -11.95 2.92
C LEU A 4 34.84 -10.75 2.23
N VAL A 5 35.50 -9.60 2.20
CA VAL A 5 34.96 -8.38 1.55
C VAL A 5 34.99 -8.49 0.02
N LYS A 6 36.00 -9.17 -0.54
CA LYS A 6 36.13 -9.34 -1.99
C LYS A 6 35.18 -10.41 -2.53
N GLU A 7 35.14 -11.57 -1.88
CA GLU A 7 34.45 -12.76 -2.36
C GLU A 7 33.00 -12.88 -1.87
N CYS A 8 32.67 -12.34 -0.69
CA CYS A 8 31.28 -12.32 -0.21
C CYS A 8 30.57 -11.06 -0.71
N GLY A 9 29.24 -11.14 -0.80
CA GLY A 9 28.42 -10.00 -1.15
C GLY A 9 28.20 -9.02 0.00
N GLN A 10 26.96 -8.70 0.30
CA GLN A 10 26.64 -7.72 1.34
C GLN A 10 26.71 -8.39 2.72
N ILE A 11 27.36 -7.71 3.67
CA ILE A 11 27.53 -8.17 5.04
C ILE A 11 26.84 -7.17 5.97
N TYR A 12 25.79 -7.62 6.66
CA TYR A 12 25.11 -6.85 7.69
C TYR A 12 25.55 -7.34 9.07
N ALA A 13 26.43 -6.58 9.71
CA ALA A 13 27.00 -6.93 11.01
C ALA A 13 26.17 -6.31 12.16
N TYR A 14 25.70 -7.15 13.07
CA TYR A 14 25.07 -6.79 14.34
C TYR A 14 25.91 -7.30 15.50
N LYS A 15 25.60 -6.87 16.73
CA LYS A 15 26.39 -7.16 17.94
C LYS A 15 26.69 -8.66 18.18
N LYS A 16 25.79 -9.56 17.75
CA LYS A 16 25.92 -11.02 17.94
C LYS A 16 25.58 -11.85 16.69
N ILE A 17 25.15 -11.22 15.61
CA ILE A 17 24.66 -11.88 14.40
C ILE A 17 25.28 -11.17 13.19
N CYS A 18 25.63 -11.93 12.17
CA CYS A 18 26.08 -11.41 10.89
C CYS A 18 25.23 -12.07 9.80
N LEU A 19 24.58 -11.25 8.96
CA LEU A 19 23.89 -11.73 7.77
C LEU A 19 24.80 -11.51 6.58
N VAL A 20 25.09 -12.58 5.85
CA VAL A 20 25.89 -12.55 4.62
C VAL A 20 25.00 -13.00 3.48
N CYS A 21 24.87 -12.17 2.45
CA CYS A 21 24.17 -12.52 1.22
C CYS A 21 25.01 -12.12 0.01
N ASP A 22 24.70 -12.70 -1.15
CA ASP A 22 25.32 -12.29 -2.41
C ASP A 22 24.98 -10.83 -2.75
N ARG A 23 25.79 -10.21 -3.62
CA ARG A 23 25.50 -8.85 -4.09
C ARG A 23 24.25 -8.91 -4.99
N PRO A 24 23.26 -8.04 -4.77
CA PRO A 24 22.17 -7.91 -5.71
C PRO A 24 22.72 -7.48 -7.08
N ARG A 25 22.24 -8.10 -8.15
CA ARG A 25 22.51 -7.71 -9.54
C ARG A 25 21.76 -6.46 -9.94
N ILE A 26 20.56 -6.27 -9.37
CA ILE A 26 19.71 -5.11 -9.60
C ILE A 26 19.36 -4.52 -8.25
N VAL A 27 19.51 -3.21 -8.12
CA VAL A 27 18.92 -2.39 -7.06
C VAL A 27 18.35 -1.15 -7.74
N SER A 28 17.03 -0.99 -7.67
CA SER A 28 16.31 0.16 -8.23
C SER A 28 15.72 0.99 -7.10
N LEU A 29 16.02 2.28 -7.14
CA LEU A 29 15.59 3.27 -6.16
C LEU A 29 14.89 4.42 -6.88
N ASP A 30 13.91 5.03 -6.22
CA ASP A 30 13.33 6.29 -6.68
C ASP A 30 14.23 7.50 -6.33
N ASN A 31 13.77 8.69 -6.71
CA ASN A 31 14.49 9.95 -6.45
C ASN A 31 14.68 10.27 -4.96
N GLN A 32 13.94 9.60 -4.06
CA GLN A 32 14.06 9.73 -2.60
C GLN A 32 14.90 8.59 -1.99
N GLN A 33 15.60 7.80 -2.81
CA GLN A 33 16.40 6.65 -2.39
C GLN A 33 15.58 5.52 -1.74
N ARG A 34 14.31 5.39 -2.12
CA ARG A 34 13.41 4.31 -1.66
C ARG A 34 13.37 3.19 -2.68
N LEU A 35 13.26 1.93 -2.24
CA LEU A 35 13.10 0.78 -3.12
C LEU A 35 11.87 0.94 -4.01
N HIS A 36 12.09 0.96 -5.32
CA HIS A 36 11.02 1.23 -6.27
C HIS A 36 11.37 0.72 -7.67
N ALA A 37 10.42 0.01 -8.30
CA ALA A 37 10.43 -0.31 -9.72
C ALA A 37 8.99 -0.54 -10.22
N GLU A 38 8.71 -0.11 -11.45
CA GLU A 38 7.39 -0.23 -12.09
C GLU A 38 7.40 -1.36 -13.13
N GLY A 39 6.70 -2.46 -12.86
CA GLY A 39 6.68 -3.64 -13.74
C GLY A 39 8.00 -4.42 -13.80
N ALA A 40 8.92 -4.16 -12.88
CA ALA A 40 10.23 -4.79 -12.78
C ALA A 40 10.63 -5.00 -11.32
N THR A 41 11.69 -5.76 -11.08
CA THR A 41 12.21 -6.03 -9.73
C THR A 41 12.95 -4.79 -9.19
N ALA A 42 12.67 -4.44 -7.93
CA ALA A 42 13.42 -3.42 -7.21
C ALA A 42 14.75 -3.98 -6.70
N ILE A 43 14.79 -5.27 -6.34
CA ILE A 43 16.03 -5.99 -6.03
C ILE A 43 16.00 -7.33 -6.76
N GLN A 44 17.12 -7.71 -7.38
CA GLN A 44 17.29 -9.07 -7.90
C GLN A 44 18.68 -9.61 -7.59
N PHE A 45 18.74 -10.84 -7.07
CA PHE A 45 19.97 -11.55 -6.75
C PHE A 45 20.35 -12.54 -7.85
N ALA A 46 21.59 -13.05 -7.79
CA ALA A 46 22.14 -13.94 -8.81
C ALA A 46 21.45 -15.32 -8.86
N ASP A 47 20.86 -15.75 -7.76
CA ASP A 47 20.09 -16.99 -7.60
C ASP A 47 18.64 -16.88 -8.12
N GLY A 48 18.23 -15.70 -8.59
CA GLY A 48 16.88 -15.42 -9.08
C GLY A 48 15.93 -14.88 -8.02
N PHE A 49 16.32 -14.83 -6.73
CA PHE A 49 15.50 -14.20 -5.70
C PHE A 49 15.24 -12.73 -6.06
N SER A 50 13.98 -12.33 -5.99
CA SER A 50 13.51 -11.07 -6.54
C SER A 50 12.55 -10.40 -5.57
N VAL A 51 12.72 -9.08 -5.40
CA VAL A 51 11.84 -8.23 -4.60
C VAL A 51 11.25 -7.18 -5.51
N TYR A 52 9.92 -7.07 -5.50
CA TYR A 52 9.20 -5.97 -6.12
C TYR A 52 8.86 -4.96 -5.03
N ALA A 53 8.99 -3.67 -5.33
CA ALA A 53 8.69 -2.62 -4.38
C ALA A 53 8.18 -1.37 -5.09
N TYR A 54 7.32 -0.63 -4.40
CA TYR A 54 6.80 0.65 -4.82
C TYR A 54 6.93 1.65 -3.68
N HIS A 55 7.93 2.54 -3.76
CA HIS A 55 8.23 3.52 -2.71
C HIS A 55 8.38 2.88 -1.32
N ASP A 56 9.28 1.90 -1.22
CA ASP A 56 9.57 1.03 -0.06
C ASP A 56 8.46 0.05 0.35
N VAL A 57 7.26 0.12 -0.25
CA VAL A 57 6.24 -0.89 -0.01
C VAL A 57 6.55 -2.13 -0.84
N ARG A 58 6.84 -3.25 -0.17
CA ARG A 58 7.07 -4.54 -0.84
C ARG A 58 5.78 -5.01 -1.50
N LEU A 59 5.85 -5.22 -2.81
CA LEU A 59 4.72 -5.71 -3.60
C LEU A 59 4.76 -7.23 -3.72
N PRO A 60 3.60 -7.91 -3.58
CA PRO A 60 3.41 -9.23 -4.14
C PRO A 60 3.74 -9.27 -5.63
N GLU A 61 4.27 -10.40 -6.08
CA GLU A 61 4.66 -10.61 -7.47
C GLU A 61 3.52 -10.34 -8.47
N LYS A 62 2.27 -10.67 -8.09
CA LYS A 62 1.06 -10.40 -8.90
C LYS A 62 0.89 -8.94 -9.29
N TYR A 63 1.35 -8.01 -8.46
CA TYR A 63 1.30 -6.57 -8.74
C TYR A 63 2.62 -6.08 -9.33
N GLY A 64 3.74 -6.49 -8.72
CA GLY A 64 5.07 -5.97 -9.05
C GLY A 64 5.56 -6.32 -10.46
N LYS A 65 5.12 -7.45 -11.03
CA LYS A 65 5.47 -7.83 -12.42
C LYS A 65 4.76 -7.00 -13.48
N LEU A 66 3.71 -6.28 -13.11
CA LEU A 66 2.90 -5.50 -14.04
C LEU A 66 3.24 -4.02 -13.88
N HIS A 67 3.43 -3.35 -15.02
CA HIS A 67 3.51 -1.89 -15.02
C HIS A 67 2.22 -1.34 -14.38
N PRO A 68 2.29 -0.30 -13.51
CA PRO A 68 1.11 0.12 -12.77
C PRO A 68 -0.06 0.63 -13.62
N ASP A 69 0.18 1.06 -14.86
CA ASP A 69 -0.90 1.38 -15.82
C ASP A 69 -1.78 0.17 -16.17
N ARG A 70 -1.29 -1.05 -15.93
CA ARG A 70 -2.04 -2.31 -16.12
C ARG A 70 -2.67 -2.82 -14.83
N TRP A 71 -2.56 -2.08 -13.72
CA TRP A 71 -3.22 -2.45 -12.49
C TRP A 71 -4.74 -2.31 -12.63
N ARG A 72 -5.44 -3.16 -11.89
CA ARG A 72 -6.88 -3.40 -12.01
C ARG A 72 -7.56 -3.01 -10.71
N SER A 73 -8.60 -2.18 -10.77
CA SER A 73 -9.30 -1.69 -9.58
C SER A 73 -9.93 -2.83 -8.78
N GLU A 74 -10.33 -3.92 -9.45
CA GLU A 74 -10.96 -5.10 -8.87
C GLU A 74 -10.07 -5.82 -7.86
N TRP A 75 -8.75 -5.61 -7.91
CA TRP A 75 -7.85 -6.15 -6.89
C TRP A 75 -8.10 -5.57 -5.50
N LEU A 76 -8.66 -4.35 -5.40
CA LEU A 76 -9.06 -3.76 -4.12
C LEU A 76 -10.13 -4.57 -3.39
N LEU A 77 -10.95 -5.33 -4.14
CA LEU A 77 -12.06 -6.09 -3.57
C LEU A 77 -11.58 -7.30 -2.76
N THR A 78 -10.37 -7.79 -3.06
CA THR A 78 -9.80 -9.01 -2.45
C THR A 78 -8.51 -8.75 -1.66
N GLU A 79 -7.95 -7.53 -1.75
CA GLU A 79 -6.72 -7.18 -1.04
C GLU A 79 -7.00 -6.83 0.43
N GLU A 80 -6.52 -7.66 1.35
CA GLU A 80 -6.72 -7.50 2.78
C GLU A 80 -5.68 -6.56 3.41
N ASN A 81 -4.47 -6.48 2.85
CA ASN A 81 -3.41 -5.66 3.40
C ASN A 81 -3.68 -4.17 3.13
N ALA A 82 -3.83 -3.39 4.21
CA ALA A 82 -4.12 -1.96 4.14
C ALA A 82 -3.05 -1.15 3.39
N GLU A 83 -1.76 -1.47 3.57
CA GLU A 83 -0.68 -0.79 2.85
C GLU A 83 -0.68 -1.10 1.36
N LEU A 84 -1.04 -2.33 0.96
CA LEU A 84 -1.17 -2.67 -0.47
C LEU A 84 -2.40 -2.00 -1.09
N ARG A 85 -3.54 -1.96 -0.40
CA ARG A 85 -4.70 -1.17 -0.85
C ARG A 85 -4.35 0.30 -1.04
N ARG A 86 -3.59 0.88 -0.09
CA ARG A 86 -3.10 2.26 -0.18
C ARG A 86 -2.30 2.50 -1.46
N VAL A 87 -1.36 1.60 -1.77
CA VAL A 87 -0.55 1.69 -3.00
C VAL A 87 -1.39 1.52 -4.26
N LEU A 88 -2.32 0.56 -4.28
CA LEU A 88 -3.25 0.36 -5.40
C LEU A 88 -4.10 1.61 -5.64
N ILE A 89 -4.73 2.16 -4.60
CA ILE A 89 -5.57 3.37 -4.71
C ILE A 89 -4.74 4.56 -5.19
N GLN A 90 -3.59 4.79 -4.56
CA GLN A 90 -2.71 5.89 -4.92
C GLN A 90 -2.29 5.86 -6.40
N ARG A 91 -1.97 4.68 -6.94
CA ARG A 91 -1.42 4.58 -8.30
C ARG A 91 -2.46 4.38 -9.39
N ILE A 92 -3.59 3.72 -9.08
CA ILE A 92 -4.71 3.58 -10.03
C ILE A 92 -5.46 4.92 -10.13
N GLY A 93 -5.63 5.61 -9.00
CA GLY A 93 -6.33 6.89 -8.91
C GLY A 93 -7.83 6.74 -8.68
N ASP A 94 -8.38 7.69 -7.93
CA ASP A 94 -9.78 7.68 -7.49
C ASP A 94 -10.77 7.65 -8.67
N ASP A 95 -10.57 8.50 -9.67
CA ASP A 95 -11.48 8.61 -10.83
C ASP A 95 -11.67 7.26 -11.53
N ARG A 96 -10.57 6.53 -11.74
CA ARG A 96 -10.57 5.24 -12.41
C ARG A 96 -11.20 4.16 -11.53
N ILE A 97 -10.96 4.19 -10.23
CA ILE A 97 -11.57 3.24 -9.28
C ILE A 97 -13.08 3.45 -9.21
N CYS A 98 -13.53 4.69 -9.08
CA CYS A 98 -14.96 5.01 -9.04
C CYS A 98 -15.66 4.61 -10.35
N GLN A 99 -14.99 4.81 -11.49
CA GLN A 99 -15.52 4.42 -12.79
C GLN A 99 -15.55 2.89 -12.99
N GLU A 100 -14.46 2.18 -12.69
CA GLU A 100 -14.33 0.74 -12.95
C GLU A 100 -15.11 -0.12 -11.94
N LEU A 101 -15.25 0.34 -10.69
CA LEU A 101 -15.95 -0.39 -9.62
C LEU A 101 -17.36 0.12 -9.35
N GLU A 102 -17.82 1.12 -10.10
CA GLU A 102 -19.12 1.77 -9.86
C GLU A 102 -19.29 2.21 -8.39
N ALA A 103 -18.21 2.73 -7.79
CA ALA A 103 -18.21 3.08 -6.37
C ALA A 103 -19.16 4.25 -6.10
N ILE A 104 -20.01 4.09 -5.10
CA ILE A 104 -21.01 5.08 -4.67
C ILE A 104 -20.48 5.77 -3.42
N GLU A 105 -20.42 7.09 -3.44
CA GLU A 105 -20.19 7.90 -2.24
C GLU A 105 -21.46 7.89 -1.38
N LEU A 106 -21.38 7.32 -0.18
CA LEU A 106 -22.49 7.25 0.77
C LEU A 106 -22.54 8.48 1.67
N ASP A 107 -21.39 8.94 2.15
CA ASP A 107 -21.28 10.07 3.06
C ASP A 107 -19.87 10.69 2.99
N THR A 108 -19.78 11.99 3.29
CA THR A 108 -18.50 12.70 3.41
C THR A 108 -18.52 13.56 4.66
N TRP A 109 -17.46 13.44 5.47
CA TRP A 109 -17.29 14.20 6.69
C TRP A 109 -15.82 14.62 6.84
N GLN A 110 -15.56 15.94 6.83
CA GLN A 110 -14.21 16.51 6.81
C GLN A 110 -13.37 15.93 5.64
N GLU A 111 -12.19 15.39 5.91
CA GLU A 111 -11.33 14.72 4.93
C GLU A 111 -11.69 13.26 4.63
N TYR A 112 -12.76 12.75 5.26
CA TYR A 112 -13.18 11.36 5.16
C TYR A 112 -14.37 11.18 4.21
N THR A 113 -14.29 10.19 3.34
CA THR A 113 -15.37 9.78 2.43
C THR A 113 -15.65 8.30 2.63
N LEU A 114 -16.92 7.96 2.91
CA LEU A 114 -17.40 6.59 2.95
C LEU A 114 -17.87 6.19 1.55
N LEU A 115 -17.22 5.16 1.01
CA LEU A 115 -17.51 4.60 -0.30
C LEU A 115 -18.14 3.22 -0.15
N LYS A 116 -19.14 2.93 -0.98
CA LYS A 116 -19.74 1.61 -1.15
C LYS A 116 -19.48 1.10 -2.56
N ILE A 117 -18.99 -0.11 -2.65
CA ILE A 117 -18.85 -0.84 -3.90
C ILE A 117 -19.77 -2.05 -3.83
N ASP A 118 -20.83 -2.04 -4.65
CA ASP A 118 -21.69 -3.20 -4.80
C ASP A 118 -20.99 -4.25 -5.66
N ASN A 119 -21.04 -5.50 -5.22
CA ASN A 119 -20.50 -6.62 -5.97
C ASN A 119 -21.53 -7.74 -5.94
N ALA A 120 -22.07 -8.12 -7.11
CA ALA A 120 -23.16 -9.09 -7.19
C ALA A 120 -22.78 -10.49 -6.69
N ASP A 121 -21.49 -10.83 -6.67
CA ASP A 121 -20.99 -12.16 -6.33
C ASP A 121 -20.59 -12.29 -4.85
N ILE A 122 -20.49 -11.19 -4.09
CA ILE A 122 -20.06 -11.17 -2.68
C ILE A 122 -20.77 -10.09 -1.85
N GLU A 123 -20.49 -10.01 -0.55
CA GLU A 123 -20.96 -8.91 0.29
C GLU A 123 -20.43 -7.55 -0.20
N PRO A 124 -21.26 -6.48 -0.18
CA PRO A 124 -20.83 -5.13 -0.53
C PRO A 124 -19.58 -4.70 0.26
N ILE A 125 -18.70 -3.99 -0.42
CA ILE A 125 -17.44 -3.53 0.16
C ILE A 125 -17.56 -2.06 0.53
N TYR A 126 -17.29 -1.76 1.80
CA TYR A 126 -17.26 -0.41 2.31
C TYR A 126 -15.81 0.00 2.55
N LEU A 127 -15.43 1.15 1.98
CA LEU A 127 -14.12 1.74 2.13
C LEU A 127 -14.25 3.13 2.74
N LEU A 128 -13.55 3.36 3.84
CA LEU A 128 -13.31 4.70 4.35
C LEU A 128 -12.04 5.23 3.70
N LYS A 129 -12.18 6.25 2.85
CA LYS A 129 -11.08 6.98 2.23
C LYS A 129 -10.79 8.24 3.03
N MET A 130 -9.51 8.57 3.22
CA MET A 130 -9.04 9.83 3.78
C MET A 130 -7.91 10.38 2.93
N ILE A 131 -7.94 11.67 2.62
CA ILE A 131 -6.80 12.38 2.04
C ILE A 131 -6.18 13.22 3.14
N CYS A 132 -4.98 12.83 3.61
CA CYS A 132 -4.27 13.56 4.65
C CYS A 132 -3.97 15.00 4.17
N PRO A 133 -4.54 16.05 4.79
CA PRO A 133 -4.44 17.42 4.27
C PRO A 133 -3.01 17.97 4.21
N SER A 134 -2.14 17.52 5.11
CA SER A 134 -0.76 18.00 5.23
C SER A 134 0.22 17.29 4.29
N THR A 135 -0.04 16.05 3.91
CA THR A 135 0.88 15.23 3.10
C THR A 135 0.32 14.86 1.72
N GLY A 136 -0.97 15.07 1.50
CA GLY A 136 -1.69 14.57 0.32
C GLY A 136 -1.75 13.04 0.23
N ARG A 137 -1.30 12.31 1.28
CA ARG A 137 -1.35 10.84 1.28
C ARG A 137 -2.78 10.36 1.40
N ILE A 138 -3.13 9.43 0.55
CA ILE A 138 -4.39 8.70 0.64
C ILE A 138 -4.23 7.59 1.66
N HIS A 139 -5.21 7.45 2.52
CA HIS A 139 -5.39 6.29 3.39
C HIS A 139 -6.77 5.68 3.10
N ALA A 140 -6.84 4.37 3.10
CA ALA A 140 -8.08 3.66 2.82
C ALA A 140 -8.20 2.39 3.64
N TRP A 141 -9.29 2.31 4.39
CA TRP A 141 -9.59 1.17 5.24
C TRP A 141 -10.87 0.51 4.80
N ARG A 142 -10.87 -0.82 4.76
CA ARG A 142 -12.12 -1.56 4.70
C ARG A 142 -12.79 -1.43 6.06
N VAL A 143 -14.05 -1.05 6.05
CA VAL A 143 -14.89 -0.89 7.24
C VAL A 143 -16.08 -1.85 7.16
N PRO A 144 -16.78 -2.12 8.27
CA PRO A 144 -17.97 -2.95 8.27
C PRO A 144 -19.02 -2.48 7.25
N PRO A 145 -19.77 -3.41 6.63
CA PRO A 145 -20.67 -3.14 5.51
C PRO A 145 -22.02 -2.52 5.92
N ASP A 146 -22.21 -2.27 7.20
CA ASP A 146 -23.42 -1.70 7.82
C ASP A 146 -23.22 -0.25 8.27
N MET A 147 -22.02 0.32 8.08
CA MET A 147 -21.70 1.71 8.40
C MET A 147 -22.57 2.69 7.60
N GLN A 148 -23.10 3.71 8.27
CA GLN A 148 -24.04 4.67 7.69
C GLN A 148 -23.43 6.06 7.43
N SER A 149 -22.26 6.35 8.03
CA SER A 149 -21.59 7.65 7.86
C SER A 149 -20.07 7.55 7.88
N ALA A 150 -19.40 8.53 7.27
CA ALA A 150 -17.95 8.65 7.29
C ALA A 150 -17.42 8.86 8.72
N ARG A 151 -18.15 9.59 9.57
CA ARG A 151 -17.82 9.77 10.99
C ARG A 151 -17.86 8.45 11.76
N GLU A 152 -18.91 7.65 11.57
CA GLU A 152 -19.03 6.34 12.22
C GLU A 152 -17.88 5.41 11.80
N ALA A 153 -17.58 5.38 10.51
CA ALA A 153 -16.51 4.58 9.95
C ALA A 153 -15.13 4.98 10.51
N ILE A 154 -14.82 6.28 10.63
CA ILE A 154 -13.54 6.72 11.20
C ILE A 154 -13.44 6.45 12.70
N THR A 155 -14.54 6.58 13.44
CA THR A 155 -14.61 6.18 14.85
C THR A 155 -14.30 4.69 15.00
N TRP A 156 -14.86 3.83 14.13
CA TRP A 156 -14.57 2.40 14.12
C TRP A 156 -13.09 2.10 13.82
N VAL A 157 -12.51 2.76 12.81
CA VAL A 157 -11.08 2.62 12.47
C VAL A 157 -10.17 3.01 13.64
N ASN A 158 -10.57 4.00 14.44
CA ASN A 158 -9.85 4.45 15.63
C ASN A 158 -10.31 3.76 16.92
N TRP A 159 -10.81 2.53 16.84
CA TRP A 159 -11.17 1.69 17.99
C TRP A 159 -12.23 2.32 18.92
N GLY A 160 -13.17 3.07 18.35
CA GLY A 160 -14.28 3.69 19.08
C GLY A 160 -14.00 5.10 19.59
N ILE A 161 -12.82 5.67 19.30
CA ILE A 161 -12.49 7.05 19.65
C ILE A 161 -13.13 7.99 18.63
N ASP A 162 -13.94 8.94 19.12
CA ASP A 162 -14.58 9.92 18.24
C ASP A 162 -13.53 10.86 17.64
N PRO A 163 -13.64 11.21 16.34
CA PRO A 163 -12.67 12.06 15.68
C PRO A 163 -12.52 13.48 16.26
N ASP A 164 -13.52 14.00 16.98
CA ASP A 164 -13.37 15.29 17.69
C ASP A 164 -12.40 15.18 18.90
N GLU A 165 -12.12 13.95 19.37
CA GLU A 165 -11.15 13.66 20.43
C GLU A 165 -9.74 13.39 19.89
N PHE A 166 -9.54 13.45 18.57
CA PHE A 166 -8.20 13.34 17.99
C PHE A 166 -7.37 14.51 18.50
N SER A 167 -6.52 14.24 19.50
CA SER A 167 -5.53 15.19 19.95
C SER A 167 -4.70 15.61 18.74
N VAL A 168 -4.83 16.87 18.34
CA VAL A 168 -4.01 17.46 17.29
C VAL A 168 -2.58 17.48 17.82
N GLN A 169 -1.81 16.43 17.55
CA GLN A 169 -0.37 16.46 17.76
C GLN A 169 0.18 17.44 16.72
N THR A 170 0.39 18.67 17.19
CA THR A 170 1.01 19.76 16.43
C THR A 170 2.53 19.58 16.44
#